data_AF-A0A379WI58-F1
#
_entry.id   AF-A0A379WI58-F1
#
_cell.length_a   1.000
_cell.length_b   1.000
_cell.length_c   1.000
_cell.angle_alpha   90.00
_cell.angle_beta   90.00
_cell.angle_gamma   90.00
#
_symmetry.space_group_name_H-M   'P 1'
#
loop_
_entity.id
_entity.type
_entity.pdbx_description
1 polymer ?
#
loop_
_entity_poly.entity_id
_entity_poly.type
_entity_poly.pdbx_seq_one_letter_code
_entity_poly.pdbx_strand_id
1 'polypeptide(L)'
;MVLLQFNGLTDSPAREACLEGARRMREAGGYVLFDVNLRSKMWRNTDEIPELIARSAALASICKVSADELCQLSGASHWQDARYYLRDLGCDTTIISLGPMARC
;
A
#
# COMPACT_ATOMS: atom_id res chain seq x y z
N MET A 1 9.18 14.72 2.13
CA MET A 1 8.76 13.32 1.95
C MET A 1 7.82 12.96 3.09
N VAL A 2 6.65 12.38 2.81
CA VAL A 2 5.72 11.84 3.82
C VAL A 2 5.68 10.32 3.71
N LEU A 3 5.60 9.65 4.86
CA LEU A 3 5.29 8.23 4.95
C LEU A 3 3.78 8.07 5.14
N LEU A 4 3.12 7.36 4.22
CA LEU A 4 1.74 6.91 4.36
C LEU A 4 1.80 5.45 4.81
N GLN A 5 1.27 5.16 6.00
CA GLN A 5 1.16 3.80 6.50
C GLN A 5 -0.29 3.33 6.41
N PHE A 6 -0.50 2.10 5.95
CA PHE A 6 -1.84 1.55 5.72
C PHE A 6 -2.67 1.36 6.99
N ASN A 7 -2.02 1.17 8.15
CA ASN A 7 -2.71 1.14 9.45
C ASN A 7 -3.44 2.45 9.76
N GLY A 8 -2.93 3.60 9.30
CA GLY A 8 -3.59 4.90 9.43
C GLY A 8 -4.86 5.03 8.59
N LEU A 9 -5.13 4.06 7.70
CA LEU A 9 -6.31 4.05 6.84
C LEU A 9 -7.47 3.20 7.38
N THR A 10 -7.30 2.47 8.49
CA THR A 10 -8.35 1.57 9.00
C THR A 10 -9.62 2.34 9.35
N ASP A 11 -9.49 3.48 10.02
CA ASP A 11 -10.60 4.26 10.56
C ASP A 11 -10.48 5.75 10.21
N SER A 12 -11.63 6.38 10.00
CA SER A 12 -11.77 7.84 9.97
C SER A 12 -11.77 8.39 11.41
N PRO A 13 -11.16 9.56 11.69
CA PRO A 13 -10.68 10.59 10.75
C PRO A 13 -9.22 10.43 10.27
N ALA A 14 -8.50 9.41 10.76
CA ALA A 14 -7.09 9.22 10.43
C ALA A 14 -6.88 8.91 8.94
N ARG A 15 -7.79 8.11 8.36
CA ARG A 15 -7.80 7.77 6.94
C ARG A 15 -7.79 9.01 6.05
N GLU A 16 -8.70 9.94 6.29
CA GLU A 16 -8.81 11.18 5.52
C GLU A 16 -7.55 12.03 5.68
N ALA A 17 -7.02 12.14 6.91
CA ALA A 17 -5.81 12.89 7.18
C ALA A 17 -4.58 12.31 6.44
N CYS A 18 -4.42 10.98 6.40
CA CYS A 18 -3.34 10.33 5.67
C CYS A 18 -3.42 10.59 4.17
N LEU A 19 -4.59 10.36 3.56
CA LEU A 19 -4.78 10.54 2.12
C LEU A 19 -4.62 12.01 1.71
N GLU A 20 -5.17 12.93 2.49
CA GLU A 20 -5.04 14.37 2.25
C GLU A 20 -3.59 14.84 2.44
N GLY A 21 -2.89 14.33 3.45
CA GLY A 21 -1.47 14.61 3.66
C GLY A 21 -0.59 14.15 2.49
N ALA A 22 -0.86 12.96 1.96
CA ALA A 22 -0.17 12.46 0.77
C ALA A 22 -0.47 13.32 -0.47
N ARG A 23 -1.74 13.66 -0.71
CA ARG A 23 -2.15 14.54 -1.83
C ARG A 23 -1.42 15.88 -1.77
N ARG A 24 -1.45 16.57 -0.63
CA ARG A 24 -0.77 17.86 -0.44
C ARG A 24 0.75 17.75 -0.63
N MET A 25 1.36 16.66 -0.18
CA MET A 25 2.79 16.43 -0.37
C MET A 25 3.13 16.26 -1.86
N ARG A 26 2.30 15.56 -2.64
CA ARG A 26 2.49 15.44 -4.10
C ARG A 26 2.31 16.77 -4.82
N GLU A 27 1.28 17.55 -4.45
CA GLU A 27 1.04 18.89 -5.02
C GLU A 27 2.16 19.89 -4.73
N ALA A 28 2.81 19.76 -3.58
CA ALA A 28 3.99 20.55 -3.23
C ALA A 28 5.28 20.09 -3.95
N GLY A 29 5.20 19.14 -4.89
CA GLY A 29 6.36 18.57 -5.59
C GLY A 29 7.20 17.61 -4.73
N GLY A 30 6.67 17.17 -3.59
CA GLY A 30 7.33 16.24 -2.70
C GLY A 30 7.06 14.77 -3.01
N TYR A 31 7.70 13.91 -2.23
CA TYR A 31 7.63 12.45 -2.36
C TYR A 31 6.73 11.83 -1.29
N VAL A 32 6.01 10.78 -1.68
CA VAL A 32 5.20 9.95 -0.77
C VAL A 32 5.74 8.51 -0.83
N LEU A 33 6.10 7.96 0.32
CA LEU A 33 6.38 6.54 0.47
C LEU A 33 5.13 5.90 1.08
N PHE A 34 4.52 4.95 0.37
CA PHE A 34 3.41 4.17 0.90
C PHE A 34 3.90 2.79 1.34
N ASP A 35 3.74 2.46 2.62
CA ASP A 35 3.99 1.11 3.14
C ASP A 35 2.65 0.39 3.36
N VAL A 36 2.41 -0.67 2.57
CA VAL A 36 1.17 -1.46 2.58
C VAL A 36 0.87 -2.05 3.95
N ASN A 37 1.90 -2.46 4.71
CA ASN A 37 1.83 -2.93 6.10
C ASN A 37 0.47 -3.54 6.52
N LEU A 38 -0.01 -4.55 5.78
CA LEU A 38 -1.38 -5.03 5.87
C LEU A 38 -1.58 -5.79 7.18
N ARG A 39 -2.65 -5.45 7.90
CA ARG A 39 -3.04 -6.10 9.14
C ARG A 39 -4.54 -6.36 9.10
N SER A 40 -4.96 -7.34 8.30
CA SER A 40 -6.38 -7.63 8.04
C SER A 40 -7.24 -7.76 9.30
N LYS A 41 -6.68 -8.28 10.41
CA LYS A 41 -7.36 -8.40 11.70
C LYS A 41 -7.78 -7.06 12.34
N MET A 42 -7.18 -5.94 11.94
CA MET A 42 -7.54 -4.61 12.44
C MET A 42 -8.67 -3.96 11.63
N TRP A 43 -9.07 -4.55 10.50
CA TRP A 43 -10.11 -4.01 9.64
C TRP A 43 -11.48 -4.56 10.05
N ARG A 44 -12.44 -3.65 10.27
CA ARG A 44 -13.84 -4.03 10.50
C ARG A 44 -14.51 -4.55 9.23
N ASN A 45 -14.18 -3.94 8.10
CA ASN A 45 -14.65 -4.34 6.78
C ASN A 45 -13.45 -4.48 5.85
N THR A 46 -13.12 -5.71 5.47
CA THR A 46 -11.99 -6.00 4.59
C THR A 46 -12.26 -5.64 3.13
N ASP A 47 -13.52 -5.42 2.75
CA ASP A 47 -13.90 -5.09 1.37
C ASP A 47 -13.43 -3.67 0.98
N GLU A 48 -13.09 -2.83 1.95
CA GLU A 48 -12.53 -1.49 1.73
C GLU A 48 -11.03 -1.51 1.38
N ILE A 49 -10.33 -2.61 1.69
CA ILE A 49 -8.87 -2.72 1.54
C ILE A 49 -8.43 -2.49 0.09
N PRO A 50 -8.98 -3.17 -0.93
CA PRO A 50 -8.50 -3.03 -2.31
C PRO A 50 -8.58 -1.59 -2.83
N GLU A 51 -9.69 -0.90 -2.56
CA GLU A 51 -9.91 0.49 -2.97
C GLU A 51 -8.90 1.43 -2.30
N LEU A 52 -8.64 1.26 -1.00
CA LEU A 52 -7.70 2.10 -0.27
C LEU A 52 -6.25 1.83 -0.66
N ILE A 53 -5.91 0.59 -1.01
CA ILE A 53 -4.60 0.25 -1.60
C ILE A 53 -4.43 0.97 -2.95
N ALA A 54 -5.43 0.90 -3.83
CA ALA A 54 -5.38 1.53 -5.15
C ALA A 54 -5.21 3.05 -5.05
N ARG A 55 -6.02 3.71 -4.23
CA ARG A 55 -5.91 5.16 -3.98
C ARG A 55 -4.57 5.55 -3.39
N SER A 56 -4.03 4.76 -2.46
CA SER A 56 -2.75 5.03 -1.83
C SER A 56 -1.58 4.84 -2.80
N ALA A 57 -1.62 3.78 -3.61
CA ALA A 57 -0.62 3.51 -4.65
C ALA A 57 -0.57 4.63 -5.70
N ALA A 58 -1.72 5.14 -6.14
CA ALA A 58 -1.80 6.25 -7.09
C ALA A 58 -1.22 7.58 -6.55
N LEU A 59 -1.25 7.79 -5.23
CA LEU A 59 -0.63 8.95 -4.59
C LEU A 59 0.87 8.73 -4.29
N ALA A 60 1.34 7.49 -4.27
CA ALA A 60 2.68 7.14 -3.85
C ALA A 60 3.72 7.39 -4.95
N SER A 61 4.86 7.95 -4.56
CA SER A 61 6.06 7.97 -5.41
C SER A 61 6.80 6.64 -5.36
N ILE A 62 6.79 6.00 -4.19
CA ILE A 62 7.35 4.67 -3.96
C ILE A 62 6.36 3.88 -3.12
N CYS A 63 6.08 2.65 -3.52
CA CYS A 63 5.33 1.69 -2.72
C CYS A 63 6.30 0.68 -2.10
N LYS A 64 6.07 0.30 -0.85
CA LYS A 64 6.73 -0.82 -0.19
C LYS A 64 5.68 -1.85 0.22
N VAL A 65 5.98 -3.12 -0.04
CA VAL A 65 5.11 -4.26 0.25
C VAL A 65 5.94 -5.50 0.54
N SER A 66 5.41 -6.47 1.30
CA SER A 66 6.05 -7.77 1.47
C SER A 66 5.57 -8.79 0.43
N ALA A 67 6.32 -9.90 0.26
CA ALA A 67 5.88 -11.02 -0.57
C ALA A 67 4.53 -11.60 -0.10
N ASP A 68 4.38 -11.85 1.21
CA ASP A 68 3.16 -12.38 1.80
C ASP A 68 1.95 -11.43 1.58
N GLU A 69 2.16 -10.11 1.70
CA GLU A 69 1.13 -9.10 1.46
C GLU A 69 0.68 -9.07 0.00
N LEU A 70 1.60 -9.25 -0.95
CA LEU A 70 1.25 -9.36 -2.38
C LEU A 70 0.35 -10.57 -2.64
N CYS A 71 0.69 -11.73 -2.07
CA CYS A 71 -0.15 -12.92 -2.18
C CYS A 71 -1.52 -12.72 -1.50
N GLN A 72 -1.56 -12.07 -0.33
CA GLN A 72 -2.80 -11.75 0.36
C GLN A 72 -3.70 -10.78 -0.45
N LEU A 73 -3.12 -9.77 -1.09
CA LEU A 73 -3.87 -8.75 -1.85
C LEU A 73 -4.35 -9.26 -3.21
N SER A 74 -3.51 -10.03 -3.91
CA SER A 74 -3.80 -10.50 -5.26
C SER A 74 -4.51 -11.85 -5.31
N GLY A 75 -4.45 -12.63 -4.22
CA GLY A 75 -4.88 -14.04 -4.20
C GLY A 75 -3.92 -14.99 -4.92
N ALA A 76 -2.76 -14.52 -5.40
CA ALA A 76 -1.78 -15.35 -6.08
C ALA A 76 -1.13 -16.36 -5.12
N SER A 77 -0.77 -17.54 -5.65
CA SER A 77 -0.03 -18.56 -4.90
C SER A 77 1.49 -18.33 -4.90
N HIS A 78 2.00 -17.42 -5.73
CA HIS A 78 3.41 -17.02 -5.75
C HIS A 78 3.49 -15.50 -5.93
N TRP A 79 4.26 -14.81 -5.09
CA TRP A 79 4.28 -13.35 -5.06
C TRP A 79 4.89 -12.79 -6.34
N GLN A 80 5.75 -13.57 -7.01
CA GLN A 80 6.33 -13.22 -8.29
C GLN A 80 5.24 -12.96 -9.32
N ASP A 81 4.14 -13.72 -9.30
CA ASP A 81 3.02 -13.55 -10.23
C ASP A 81 2.29 -12.22 -9.98
N ALA A 82 2.31 -11.74 -8.75
CA ALA A 82 1.70 -10.49 -8.32
C ALA A 82 2.69 -9.32 -8.17
N ARG A 83 3.96 -9.47 -8.58
CA ARG A 83 5.02 -8.45 -8.34
C ARG A 83 4.75 -7.08 -8.96
N TYR A 84 3.83 -7.01 -9.92
CA TYR A 84 3.42 -5.78 -10.58
C TYR A 84 2.13 -5.17 -10.02
N TYR A 85 1.52 -5.80 -9.02
CA TYR A 85 0.22 -5.40 -8.47
C TYR A 85 0.14 -3.90 -8.15
N LEU A 86 1.09 -3.36 -7.38
CA LEU A 86 1.09 -1.92 -7.02
C LEU A 86 1.48 -0.99 -8.18
N ARG A 87 2.27 -1.49 -9.14
CA ARG A 87 2.62 -0.75 -10.35
C ARG A 87 1.38 -0.56 -11.22
N ASP A 88 0.62 -1.63 -11.42
CA ASP A 88 -0.59 -1.62 -12.25
C ASP A 88 -1.70 -0.79 -11.59
N LEU A 89 -1.61 -0.51 -10.29
CA LEU A 89 -2.44 0.43 -9.53
C LEU A 89 -1.92 1.88 -9.53
N GLY A 90 -0.82 2.18 -10.22
CA GLY A 90 -0.33 3.54 -10.46
C GLY A 90 0.95 3.95 -9.71
N CYS A 91 1.67 3.03 -9.07
CA CYS A 91 2.95 3.34 -8.45
C CYS A 91 4.15 2.81 -9.26
N ASP A 92 4.83 3.69 -9.98
CA ASP A 92 5.93 3.33 -10.90
C ASP A 92 7.10 2.61 -10.20
N THR A 93 7.37 2.91 -8.94
CA THR A 93 8.46 2.30 -8.17
C THR A 93 7.92 1.50 -6.99
N THR A 94 8.15 0.18 -7.01
CA THR A 94 7.76 -0.72 -5.92
C THR A 94 8.97 -1.44 -5.33
N ILE A 95 9.08 -1.44 -4.00
CA ILE A 95 10.07 -2.18 -3.23
C ILE A 95 9.37 -3.37 -2.57
N ILE A 96 9.80 -4.59 -2.91
CA ILE A 96 9.26 -5.82 -2.34
C ILE A 96 10.23 -6.35 -1.29
N SER A 97 9.81 -6.38 -0.02
CA SER A 97 10.61 -7.00 1.04
C SER A 97 10.40 -8.51 1.06
N LEU A 98 11.49 -9.27 0.90
CA LEU A 98 11.45 -10.73 0.86
C LEU A 98 11.72 -11.40 2.22
N GLY A 99 12.28 -10.67 3.19
CA GLY A 99 12.69 -11.29 4.46
C GLY A 99 13.61 -12.51 4.27
N PRO A 100 13.92 -13.26 5.34
CA PRO A 100 14.72 -14.47 5.25
C PRO A 100 13.94 -15.68 4.71
N MET A 101 12.60 -15.63 4.73
CA MET A 101 11.72 -16.72 4.32
C MET A 101 10.50 -16.20 3.57
N ALA A 102 10.67 -15.35 2.54
CA ALA A 102 9.56 -14.94 1.68
C ALA A 102 8.78 -16.17 1.23
N ARG A 103 7.47 -16.17 1.50
CA ARG A 103 6.57 -17.24 1.10
C ARG A 103 5.40 -16.67 0.34
N CYS A 104 4.70 -17.61 -0.27
CA CYS A 104 3.26 -17.64 -0.38
C CYS A 104 2.84 -19.03 0.16
#